data_AF-A0A8J5NH67-F1
#
_entry.id   AF-A0A8J5NH67-F1
#
_cell.length_a   1.000
_cell.length_b   1.000
_cell.length_c   1.000
_cell.angle_alpha   90.00
_cell.angle_beta   90.00
_cell.angle_gamma   90.00
#
_symmetry.space_group_name_H-M   'P 1'
#
loop_
_entity.id
_entity.type
_entity.pdbx_description
1 polymer ?
#
loop_
_entity_poly.entity_id
_entity_poly.type
_entity_poly.pdbx_seq_one_letter_code
_entity_poly.pdbx_strand_id
1 'polypeptide(L)'
;MSERVLLPASAAAFASRAPSVQVVLASKIEPWLTGTLKRMLTEKRPLNSVQQHKEYLCEILSSPHAIWTLASLMLPKAPQPDVKGDASNAPAEAIMSYQLVHIEAYVVYVDMALRNEVAYKLTKDTIDVLVRYHKEIHCIDAKISTRDWEGKDQQCKKLHDDFIQDVNQFVFRTHVSAFEGLEEEGAGELLGGKSEEVKTSISALMKPLLPPPSPKGVGVTRLRPLLPSSTLNSMQSQHGPQGGILAFGSQNDGMASWVGSGDMTQASKSIDQSI
;
A
#
# COMPACT_ATOMS: atom_id res chain seq x y z
N MET A 1 6.27 -24.72 -9.37
CA MET A 1 6.50 -24.60 -7.91
C MET A 1 7.03 -23.20 -7.65
N SER A 2 6.29 -22.36 -6.92
CA SER A 2 6.76 -21.01 -6.56
C SER A 2 7.84 -21.16 -5.50
N GLU A 3 9.11 -21.12 -5.93
CA GLU A 3 10.22 -21.10 -5.00
C GLU A 3 10.20 -19.74 -4.30
N ARG A 4 9.61 -19.71 -3.10
CA ARG A 4 9.73 -18.56 -2.20
C ARG A 4 11.21 -18.41 -1.89
N VAL A 5 11.87 -17.46 -2.55
CA VAL A 5 13.20 -17.02 -2.15
C VAL A 5 13.15 -16.66 -0.68
N LEU A 6 13.86 -17.45 0.13
CA LEU A 6 13.97 -17.25 1.57
C LEU A 6 14.79 -15.98 1.79
N LEU A 7 14.22 -15.03 2.53
CA LEU A 7 15.00 -13.90 3.00
C LEU A 7 16.07 -14.40 3.99
N PRO A 8 17.21 -13.69 4.11
CA PRO A 8 18.20 -14.00 5.12
C PRO A 8 17.61 -13.85 6.53
N ALA A 9 18.22 -14.52 7.51
CA ALA A 9 17.79 -14.46 8.91
C ALA A 9 17.76 -13.02 9.48
N SER A 10 18.58 -12.11 8.94
CA SER A 10 18.58 -10.68 9.29
C SER A 10 17.26 -9.98 8.97
N ALA A 11 16.44 -10.54 8.06
CA ALA A 11 15.13 -10.04 7.73
C ALA A 11 14.02 -10.52 8.70
N ALA A 12 14.32 -11.46 9.60
CA ALA A 12 13.34 -11.99 10.54
C ALA A 12 12.90 -10.93 11.59
N ALA A 13 11.74 -11.16 12.20
CA ALA A 13 11.24 -10.35 13.30
C ALA A 13 12.31 -10.14 14.37
N PHE A 14 12.49 -8.91 14.85
CA PHE A 14 13.40 -8.57 15.96
C PHE A 14 14.88 -8.92 15.72
N ALA A 15 15.26 -9.42 14.54
CA ALA A 15 16.66 -9.73 14.25
C ALA A 15 17.48 -8.43 14.17
N SER A 16 18.69 -8.47 14.69
CA SER A 16 19.65 -7.38 14.52
C SER A 16 20.08 -7.26 13.07
N ARG A 17 20.56 -6.06 12.70
CA ARG A 17 21.22 -5.85 11.40
C ARG A 17 22.41 -6.80 11.26
N ALA A 18 22.50 -7.49 10.13
CA ALA A 18 23.65 -8.34 9.83
C ALA A 18 24.87 -7.47 9.46
N PRO A 19 26.10 -7.93 9.74
CA PRO A 19 27.32 -7.23 9.35
C PRO A 19 27.59 -7.29 7.85
N SER A 20 26.88 -8.15 7.11
CA SER A 20 27.02 -8.29 5.66
C SER A 20 25.65 -8.46 4.99
N VAL A 21 25.42 -7.74 3.89
CA VAL A 21 24.21 -7.85 3.07
C VAL A 21 24.36 -8.99 2.06
N GLN A 22 23.30 -9.79 1.89
CA GLN A 22 23.30 -10.85 0.88
C GLN A 22 22.98 -10.27 -0.49
N VAL A 23 23.94 -10.34 -1.41
CA VAL A 23 23.81 -9.86 -2.79
C VAL A 23 23.95 -11.01 -3.78
N VAL A 24 22.95 -11.16 -4.64
CA VAL A 24 22.91 -12.13 -5.73
C VAL A 24 22.86 -11.36 -7.04
N LEU A 25 23.88 -11.50 -7.88
CA LEU A 25 23.97 -10.87 -9.21
C LEU A 25 23.82 -11.93 -10.30
N ALA A 26 23.29 -11.50 -11.46
CA ALA A 26 23.29 -12.32 -12.67
C ALA A 26 24.72 -12.58 -13.18
N SER A 27 24.86 -13.55 -14.09
CA SER A 27 26.14 -13.87 -14.74
C SER A 27 26.69 -12.75 -15.63
N LYS A 28 25.84 -11.79 -16.03
CA LYS A 28 26.20 -10.58 -16.76
C LYS A 28 25.77 -9.38 -15.93
N ILE A 29 26.63 -8.36 -15.91
CA ILE A 29 26.34 -7.10 -15.21
C ILE A 29 25.66 -6.14 -16.16
N GLU A 30 24.56 -5.57 -15.71
CA GLU A 30 23.86 -4.50 -16.43
C GLU A 30 24.68 -3.19 -16.39
N PRO A 31 24.83 -2.47 -17.52
CA PRO A 31 25.66 -1.28 -17.60
C PRO A 31 25.28 -0.18 -16.59
N TRP A 32 23.99 -0.05 -16.29
CA TRP A 32 23.49 0.94 -15.34
C TRP A 32 24.06 0.70 -13.92
N LEU A 33 24.23 -0.57 -13.51
CA LEU A 33 24.76 -0.89 -12.19
C LEU A 33 26.22 -0.47 -12.08
N THR A 34 27.02 -0.73 -13.12
CA THR A 34 28.40 -0.26 -13.19
C THR A 34 28.47 1.27 -13.14
N GLY A 35 27.55 1.96 -13.83
CA GLY A 35 27.45 3.42 -13.78
C GLY A 35 27.15 3.94 -12.38
N THR A 36 26.14 3.38 -11.71
CA THR A 36 25.78 3.74 -10.33
C THR A 36 26.93 3.49 -9.37
N LEU A 37 27.54 2.30 -9.39
CA LEU A 37 28.65 1.99 -8.49
C LEU A 37 29.87 2.87 -8.74
N LYS A 38 30.20 3.18 -10.00
CA LYS A 38 31.32 4.09 -10.31
C LYS A 38 31.07 5.52 -9.82
N ARG A 39 29.83 5.99 -9.80
CA ARG A 39 29.48 7.32 -9.31
C ARG A 39 29.80 7.49 -7.82
N MET A 40 29.59 6.44 -7.03
CA MET A 40 29.81 6.43 -5.58
C MET A 40 31.23 6.01 -5.20
N LEU A 41 32.04 5.61 -6.18
CA LEU A 41 33.34 5.04 -5.94
C LEU A 41 34.35 6.12 -5.55
N THR A 42 34.65 6.23 -4.26
CA THR A 42 35.61 7.20 -3.72
C THR A 42 37.07 6.82 -4.01
N GLU A 43 37.39 5.52 -4.02
CA GLU A 43 38.74 5.00 -4.28
C GLU A 43 38.84 4.34 -5.66
N LYS A 44 39.98 4.45 -6.34
CA LYS A 44 40.17 3.83 -7.66
C LYS A 44 40.25 2.30 -7.57
N ARG A 45 39.11 1.62 -7.47
CA ARG A 45 38.99 0.16 -7.53
C ARG A 45 38.50 -0.31 -8.91
N PRO A 46 38.99 -1.45 -9.43
CA PRO A 46 38.47 -2.03 -10.66
C PRO A 46 37.06 -2.62 -10.44
N LEU A 47 36.14 -2.28 -11.34
CA LEU A 47 34.78 -2.85 -11.43
C LEU A 47 34.61 -3.50 -12.81
N ASN A 48 35.35 -4.58 -13.05
CA ASN A 48 35.46 -5.25 -14.35
C ASN A 48 34.85 -6.66 -14.37
N SER A 49 34.52 -7.22 -13.21
CA SER A 49 33.94 -8.56 -13.08
C SER A 49 32.69 -8.57 -12.20
N VAL A 50 31.82 -9.58 -12.38
CA VAL A 50 30.63 -9.78 -11.54
C VAL A 50 31.00 -9.83 -10.06
N GLN A 51 32.09 -10.53 -9.73
CA GLN A 51 32.56 -10.68 -8.35
C GLN A 51 32.94 -9.33 -7.74
N GLN A 52 33.66 -8.46 -8.47
CA GLN A 52 34.01 -7.12 -8.00
C GLN A 52 32.79 -6.24 -7.76
N HIS A 53 31.77 -6.30 -8.63
CA HIS A 53 30.52 -5.57 -8.44
C HIS A 53 29.77 -6.07 -7.20
N LYS A 54 29.71 -7.40 -7.02
CA LYS A 54 29.08 -8.02 -5.86
C LYS A 54 29.78 -7.63 -4.56
N GLU A 55 31.10 -7.71 -4.51
CA GLU A 55 31.90 -7.35 -3.34
C GLU A 55 31.71 -5.88 -2.98
N TYR A 56 31.81 -4.99 -3.97
CA TYR A 56 31.66 -3.57 -3.70
C TYR A 56 30.24 -3.20 -3.27
N LEU A 57 29.21 -3.72 -3.95
CA LEU A 57 27.82 -3.50 -3.58
C LEU A 57 27.52 -4.07 -2.18
N CYS A 58 28.07 -5.23 -1.85
CA CYS A 58 27.95 -5.81 -0.51
C CYS A 58 28.60 -4.91 0.53
N GLU A 59 29.83 -4.44 0.28
CA GLU A 59 30.60 -3.57 1.17
C GLU A 59 29.84 -2.28 1.51
N ILE A 60 29.37 -1.54 0.50
CA ILE A 60 28.66 -0.28 0.72
C ILE A 60 27.33 -0.50 1.45
N LEU A 61 26.54 -1.52 1.09
CA LEU A 61 25.23 -1.76 1.72
C LEU A 61 25.35 -2.32 3.14
N SER A 62 26.51 -2.90 3.45
CA SER A 62 26.83 -3.41 4.79
C SER A 62 27.35 -2.32 5.73
N SER A 63 27.68 -1.13 5.21
CA SER A 63 28.08 0.03 6.01
C SER A 63 27.02 0.36 7.06
N PRO A 64 27.38 0.64 8.33
CA PRO A 64 26.41 1.10 9.33
C PRO A 64 25.67 2.37 8.89
N HIS A 65 26.28 3.19 8.03
CA HIS A 65 25.71 4.43 7.48
C HIS A 65 24.79 4.21 6.26
N ALA A 66 24.71 2.98 5.72
CA ALA A 66 23.81 2.66 4.60
C ALA A 66 22.34 2.58 5.03
N ILE A 67 21.78 3.74 5.37
CA ILE A 67 20.40 3.95 5.77
C ILE A 67 19.65 4.61 4.60
N TRP A 68 18.49 4.08 4.33
CA TRP A 68 17.60 4.50 3.25
C TRP A 68 16.37 5.18 3.82
N THR A 69 16.07 6.37 3.30
CA THR A 69 14.78 7.02 3.52
C THR A 69 13.76 6.44 2.54
N LEU A 70 12.85 5.61 3.04
CA LEU A 70 11.85 4.95 2.20
C LEU A 70 10.62 5.84 1.94
N ALA A 71 10.20 6.62 2.94
CA ALA A 71 9.09 7.56 2.86
C ALA A 71 9.15 8.55 4.03
N SER A 72 8.35 9.62 3.94
CA SER A 72 8.12 10.56 5.04
C SER A 72 6.64 10.62 5.36
N LEU A 73 6.26 10.34 6.61
CA LEU A 73 4.89 10.38 7.10
C LEU A 73 4.63 11.65 7.91
N MET A 74 3.50 12.31 7.65
CA MET A 74 2.96 13.31 8.56
C MET A 74 2.04 12.61 9.55
N LEU A 75 2.44 12.56 10.82
CA LEU A 75 1.69 11.89 11.88
C LEU A 75 1.23 12.93 12.92
N PRO A 76 -0.01 12.84 13.43
CA PRO A 76 -0.43 13.65 14.57
C PRO A 76 0.53 13.51 15.76
N LYS A 77 0.72 14.58 16.52
CA LYS A 77 1.53 14.61 17.76
C LYS A 77 0.72 14.24 19.01
N ALA A 78 -0.61 14.30 18.91
CA ALA A 78 -1.52 13.99 19.99
C ALA A 78 -2.78 13.30 19.43
N PRO A 79 -3.50 12.53 20.26
CA PRO A 79 -4.85 12.08 19.94
C PRO A 79 -5.75 13.25 19.53
N GLN A 80 -6.70 13.01 18.65
CA GLN A 80 -7.61 14.04 18.18
C GLN A 80 -8.39 14.64 19.36
N PRO A 81 -8.31 15.97 19.61
CA PRO A 81 -9.19 16.60 20.58
C PRO A 81 -10.63 16.56 20.08
N ASP A 82 -11.61 16.46 20.98
CA ASP A 82 -13.01 16.77 20.68
C ASP A 82 -13.03 18.18 20.08
N VAL A 83 -13.24 18.30 18.76
CA VAL A 83 -13.15 19.58 18.04
C VAL A 83 -14.27 20.51 18.53
N LYS A 84 -13.97 21.28 19.56
CA LYS A 84 -14.64 22.52 19.97
C LYS A 84 -13.55 23.57 20.19
N GLY A 85 -13.18 24.30 19.14
CA GLY A 85 -12.19 25.37 19.22
C GLY A 85 -12.15 26.26 17.98
N ASP A 86 -12.01 27.57 18.21
CA ASP A 86 -12.29 28.70 17.34
C ASP A 86 -11.64 28.72 15.94
N ALA A 87 -12.40 29.23 14.97
CA ALA A 87 -12.08 29.23 13.55
C ALA A 87 -11.00 30.24 13.10
N SER A 88 -10.39 31.02 14.00
CA SER A 88 -9.51 32.14 13.62
C SER A 88 -8.03 31.79 13.41
N ASN A 89 -7.59 30.62 13.84
CA ASN A 89 -6.16 30.22 13.86
C ASN A 89 -5.94 28.82 13.23
N ALA A 90 -6.98 28.29 12.59
CA ALA A 90 -7.10 26.90 12.17
C ALA A 90 -5.97 26.34 11.26
N PRO A 91 -5.39 27.07 10.28
CA PRO A 91 -4.41 26.46 9.37
C PRO A 91 -3.01 26.29 9.99
N ALA A 92 -2.55 27.28 10.76
CA ALA A 92 -1.22 27.25 11.36
C ALA A 92 -1.15 26.26 12.52
N GLU A 93 -2.18 26.24 13.38
CA GLU A 93 -2.30 25.27 14.47
C GLU A 93 -2.47 23.83 13.95
N ALA A 94 -3.21 23.65 12.85
CA ALA A 94 -3.39 22.34 12.23
C ALA A 94 -2.10 21.76 11.62
N ILE A 95 -1.12 22.57 11.22
CA ILE A 95 0.18 22.06 10.75
C ILE A 95 1.08 21.75 11.94
N MET A 96 1.05 22.58 12.99
CA MET A 96 1.86 22.37 14.19
C MET A 96 1.47 21.12 14.99
N SER A 97 0.24 20.62 14.82
CA SER A 97 -0.25 19.39 15.45
C SER A 97 0.30 18.10 14.81
N TYR A 98 1.04 18.20 13.70
CA TYR A 98 1.70 17.06 13.06
C TYR A 98 3.22 17.12 13.23
N GLN A 99 3.83 15.94 13.23
CA GLN A 99 5.26 15.74 13.12
C GLN A 99 5.58 15.01 11.82
N LEU A 100 6.72 15.34 11.24
CA LEU A 100 7.29 14.60 10.11
C LEU A 100 8.15 13.46 10.65
N VAL A 101 7.85 12.23 10.23
CA VAL A 101 8.61 11.03 10.58
C VAL A 101 9.18 10.42 9.30
N HIS A 102 10.50 10.30 9.22
CA HIS A 102 11.16 9.58 8.15
C HIS A 102 11.11 8.07 8.45
N ILE A 103 10.67 7.30 7.46
CA ILE A 103 10.66 5.84 7.50
C ILE A 103 12.00 5.37 6.98
N GLU A 104 12.88 5.04 7.91
CA GLU A 104 14.25 4.65 7.62
C GLU A 104 14.40 3.13 7.65
N ALA A 105 15.21 2.62 6.73
CA ALA A 105 15.48 1.19 6.60
C ALA A 105 16.90 0.92 6.11
N TYR A 106 17.35 -0.31 6.20
CA TYR A 106 18.59 -0.78 5.59
C TYR A 106 18.30 -1.95 4.65
N VAL A 107 19.15 -2.11 3.63
CA VAL A 107 19.04 -3.23 2.70
C VAL A 107 19.47 -4.52 3.41
N VAL A 108 18.65 -5.56 3.31
CA VAL A 108 18.96 -6.90 3.86
C VAL A 108 19.26 -7.92 2.77
N TYR A 109 18.73 -7.71 1.56
CA TYR A 109 18.85 -8.65 0.46
C TYR A 109 18.72 -7.95 -0.89
N VAL A 110 19.55 -8.39 -1.85
CA VAL A 110 19.51 -7.94 -3.25
C VAL A 110 19.54 -9.17 -4.16
N ASP A 111 18.60 -9.24 -5.10
CA ASP A 111 18.55 -10.25 -6.14
C ASP A 111 18.37 -9.61 -7.51
N MET A 112 19.46 -9.56 -8.28
CA MET A 112 19.47 -9.13 -9.68
C MET A 112 19.62 -10.32 -10.64
N ALA A 113 19.45 -11.56 -10.15
CA ALA A 113 19.59 -12.76 -10.97
C ALA A 113 18.25 -13.36 -11.37
N LEU A 114 17.30 -13.44 -10.43
CA LEU A 114 16.01 -14.09 -10.64
C LEU A 114 14.86 -13.09 -10.64
N ARG A 115 14.79 -12.21 -9.63
CA ARG A 115 13.60 -11.38 -9.38
C ARG A 115 13.81 -9.89 -9.62
N ASN A 116 15.05 -9.43 -9.76
CA ASN A 116 15.39 -8.01 -9.87
C ASN A 116 14.79 -7.19 -8.72
N GLU A 117 14.94 -7.68 -7.48
CA GLU A 117 14.37 -7.09 -6.27
C GLU A 117 15.44 -6.70 -5.25
N VAL A 118 15.11 -5.69 -4.46
CA VAL A 118 15.82 -5.28 -3.24
C VAL A 118 14.84 -5.34 -2.09
N ALA A 119 15.29 -5.87 -0.95
CA ALA A 119 14.51 -5.95 0.27
C ALA A 119 15.11 -5.04 1.36
N TYR A 120 14.25 -4.24 1.97
CA TYR A 120 14.56 -3.27 3.00
C TYR A 120 13.90 -3.67 4.31
N LYS A 121 14.64 -3.58 5.41
CA LYS A 121 14.12 -3.78 6.77
C LYS A 121 14.22 -2.48 7.55
N LEU A 122 13.16 -2.13 8.27
CA LEU A 122 13.10 -0.89 9.05
C LEU A 122 14.21 -0.83 10.11
N THR A 123 14.71 0.37 10.36
CA THR A 123 15.60 0.62 11.49
C THR A 123 14.86 0.42 12.81
N LYS A 124 15.60 0.11 13.87
CA LYS A 124 15.03 0.02 15.22
C LYS A 124 14.35 1.33 15.62
N ASP A 125 14.97 2.46 15.29
CA ASP A 125 14.45 3.78 15.64
C ASP A 125 13.11 4.07 14.93
N THR A 126 13.00 3.72 13.64
CA THR A 126 11.72 3.80 12.92
C THR A 126 10.66 2.91 13.55
N ILE A 127 11.00 1.66 13.89
CA ILE A 127 10.09 0.74 14.56
C ILE A 127 9.62 1.32 15.90
N ASP A 128 10.54 1.82 16.72
CA ASP A 128 10.22 2.38 18.04
C ASP A 128 9.29 3.60 17.94
N VAL A 129 9.50 4.47 16.95
CA VAL A 129 8.62 5.62 16.67
C VAL A 129 7.23 5.16 16.25
N LEU A 130 7.13 4.19 15.34
CA LEU A 130 5.85 3.65 14.87
C LEU A 130 5.08 2.93 15.99
N VAL A 131 5.77 2.14 16.82
CA VAL A 131 5.19 1.45 17.98
C VAL A 131 4.66 2.45 18.99
N ARG A 132 5.44 3.50 19.30
CA ARG A 132 4.99 4.57 20.20
C ARG A 132 3.75 5.29 19.65
N TYR A 133 3.80 5.69 18.38
CA TYR A 133 2.67 6.32 17.71
C TYR A 133 1.41 5.44 17.74
N HIS A 134 1.55 4.15 17.44
CA HIS A 134 0.42 3.22 17.46
C HIS A 134 -0.22 3.15 18.85
N LYS A 135 0.59 3.10 19.91
CA LYS A 135 0.10 2.99 21.29
C LYS A 135 -0.55 4.27 21.79
N GLU A 136 0.13 5.39 21.61
CA GLU A 136 -0.20 6.66 22.26
C GLU A 136 -1.23 7.48 21.48
N ILE A 137 -1.40 7.22 20.19
CA ILE A 137 -2.29 8.00 19.33
C ILE A 137 -3.30 7.10 18.65
N HIS A 138 -2.85 6.18 17.78
CA HIS A 138 -3.77 5.34 16.99
C HIS A 138 -4.73 4.51 17.86
N CYS A 139 -4.23 3.83 18.88
CA CYS A 139 -5.05 3.05 19.82
C CYS A 139 -6.03 3.92 20.62
N ILE A 140 -5.61 5.12 21.03
CA ILE A 140 -6.46 6.04 21.80
C ILE A 140 -7.57 6.58 20.91
N ASP A 141 -7.23 7.10 19.73
CA ASP A 141 -8.20 7.61 18.75
C ASP A 141 -9.17 6.52 18.30
N ALA A 142 -8.70 5.30 18.06
CA ALA A 142 -9.54 4.16 17.71
C ALA A 142 -10.53 3.80 18.84
N LYS A 143 -10.12 3.96 20.11
CA LYS A 143 -11.02 3.76 21.25
C LYS A 143 -12.06 4.87 21.35
N ILE A 144 -11.70 6.13 21.14
CA ILE A 144 -12.63 7.26 21.25
C ILE A 144 -13.65 7.24 20.09
N SER A 145 -13.19 6.96 18.88
CA SER A 145 -14.00 6.97 17.65
C SER A 145 -14.98 5.80 17.51
N THR A 146 -14.87 4.79 18.37
CA THR A 146 -15.72 3.60 18.32
C THR A 146 -16.63 3.52 19.52
N ARG A 147 -17.85 2.97 19.35
CA ARG A 147 -18.78 2.72 20.48
C ARG A 147 -18.13 1.83 21.55
N ASP A 148 -18.68 1.76 22.75
CA ASP A 148 -18.17 0.87 23.78
C ASP A 148 -18.68 -0.59 23.62
N TRP A 149 -17.89 -1.57 24.05
CA TRP A 149 -18.28 -2.98 24.15
C TRP A 149 -17.40 -3.74 25.15
N GLU A 150 -17.92 -4.85 25.67
CA GLU A 150 -17.18 -5.71 26.59
C GLU A 150 -15.90 -6.25 25.94
N GLY A 151 -14.75 -6.05 26.60
CA GLY A 151 -13.45 -6.50 26.11
C GLY A 151 -12.76 -5.57 25.11
N LYS A 152 -13.32 -4.38 24.82
CA LYS A 152 -12.71 -3.37 23.94
C LYS A 152 -11.26 -3.05 24.29
N ASP A 153 -10.97 -2.85 25.58
CA ASP A 153 -9.62 -2.59 26.08
C ASP A 153 -8.66 -3.77 25.83
N GLN A 154 -9.14 -5.00 26.02
CA GLN A 154 -8.34 -6.19 25.77
C GLN A 154 -8.06 -6.38 24.28
N GLN A 155 -9.05 -6.11 23.43
CA GLN A 155 -8.87 -6.12 21.98
C GLN A 155 -7.89 -5.04 21.52
N CYS A 156 -7.95 -3.84 22.11
CA CYS A 156 -7.02 -2.75 21.81
C CYS A 156 -5.57 -3.10 22.20
N LYS A 157 -5.36 -3.75 23.35
CA LYS A 157 -4.04 -4.28 23.75
C LYS A 157 -3.53 -5.31 22.74
N LYS A 158 -4.37 -6.28 22.40
CA LYS A 158 -4.02 -7.31 21.40
C LYS A 158 -3.68 -6.69 20.04
N LEU A 159 -4.45 -5.70 19.60
CA LEU A 159 -4.20 -4.97 18.35
C LEU A 159 -2.80 -4.34 18.34
N HIS A 160 -2.37 -3.77 19.47
CA HIS A 160 -1.03 -3.22 19.62
C HIS A 160 0.06 -4.30 19.66
N ASP A 161 -0.16 -5.40 20.37
CA ASP A 161 0.79 -6.52 20.40
C ASP A 161 0.98 -7.13 19.01
N ASP A 162 -0.11 -7.34 18.27
CA ASP A 162 -0.11 -7.79 16.88
C ASP A 162 0.63 -6.78 15.97
N PHE A 163 0.41 -5.48 16.18
CA PHE A 163 1.13 -4.43 15.45
C PHE A 163 2.65 -4.48 15.70
N ILE A 164 3.10 -4.65 16.95
CA ILE A 164 4.52 -4.78 17.28
C ILE A 164 5.14 -5.94 16.51
N GLN A 165 4.44 -7.09 16.45
CA GLN A 165 4.91 -8.23 15.69
C GLN A 165 4.97 -7.94 14.19
N ASP A 166 3.90 -7.39 13.63
CA ASP A 166 3.77 -7.12 12.20
C ASP A 166 4.83 -6.11 11.72
N VAL A 167 5.04 -5.01 12.46
CA VAL A 167 6.03 -3.98 12.09
C VAL A 167 7.48 -4.48 12.21
N ASN A 168 7.76 -5.37 13.17
CA ASN A 168 9.09 -5.99 13.29
C ASN A 168 9.37 -7.01 12.18
N GLN A 169 8.33 -7.63 11.62
CA GLN A 169 8.41 -8.54 10.47
C GLN A 169 8.35 -7.81 9.13
N PHE A 170 8.07 -6.51 9.13
CA PHE A 170 7.89 -5.73 7.93
C PHE A 170 9.20 -5.67 7.13
N VAL A 171 9.13 -6.16 5.90
CA VAL A 171 10.20 -6.08 4.91
C VAL A 171 9.59 -5.51 3.63
N PHE A 172 10.03 -4.32 3.25
CA PHE A 172 9.61 -3.70 2.00
C PHE A 172 10.44 -4.26 0.85
N ARG A 173 9.79 -4.73 -0.21
CA ARG A 173 10.45 -5.25 -1.41
C ARG A 173 10.06 -4.40 -2.59
N THR A 174 11.05 -4.00 -3.39
CA THR A 174 10.81 -3.26 -4.63
C THR A 174 11.86 -3.62 -5.67
N HIS A 175 11.64 -3.19 -6.91
CA HIS A 175 12.53 -3.46 -8.01
C HIS A 175 13.90 -2.80 -7.82
N VAL A 176 14.97 -3.41 -8.35
CA VAL A 176 16.37 -2.93 -8.27
C VAL A 176 16.60 -1.56 -8.89
N SER A 177 15.66 -1.06 -9.69
CA SER A 177 15.65 0.35 -10.12
C SER A 177 15.58 1.33 -8.95
N ALA A 178 15.26 0.89 -7.72
CA ALA A 178 15.39 1.72 -6.52
C ALA A 178 16.83 2.21 -6.29
N PHE A 179 17.85 1.49 -6.77
CA PHE A 179 19.25 1.92 -6.69
C PHE A 179 19.59 3.12 -7.58
N GLU A 180 18.64 3.68 -8.31
CA GLU A 180 18.80 5.00 -8.89
C GLU A 180 19.08 6.06 -7.81
N GLY A 181 18.40 5.97 -6.65
CA GLY A 181 18.58 6.85 -5.50
C GLY A 181 19.67 6.39 -4.52
N LEU A 182 20.56 5.48 -4.93
CA LEU A 182 21.71 5.06 -4.13
C LEU A 182 22.80 6.16 -4.18
N GLU A 183 23.25 6.55 -3.00
CA GLU A 183 24.22 7.62 -2.75
C GLU A 183 25.52 7.06 -2.15
N GLU A 184 26.42 7.97 -1.76
CA GLU A 184 27.67 7.64 -1.09
C GLU A 184 27.43 6.87 0.22
N GLU A 185 28.42 6.06 0.62
CA GLU A 185 28.37 5.21 1.82
C GLU A 185 27.21 4.20 1.89
N GLY A 186 26.48 3.99 0.78
CA GLY A 186 25.38 3.04 0.69
C GLY A 186 24.02 3.60 1.16
N ALA A 187 23.96 4.87 1.55
CA ALA A 187 22.73 5.57 1.87
C ALA A 187 21.87 5.79 0.61
N GLY A 188 20.62 6.21 0.79
CA GLY A 188 19.79 6.58 -0.35
C GLY A 188 18.36 6.92 -0.04
N GLU A 189 17.60 7.21 -1.10
CA GLU A 189 16.17 7.48 -1.04
C GLU A 189 15.40 6.73 -2.12
N LEU A 190 14.16 6.35 -1.83
CA LEU A 190 13.30 5.73 -2.83
C LEU A 190 12.74 6.79 -3.79
N LEU A 191 13.14 6.68 -5.06
CA LEU A 191 12.66 7.52 -6.14
C LEU A 191 11.46 6.91 -6.91
N GLY A 192 10.85 7.72 -7.78
CA GLY A 192 9.85 7.25 -8.74
C GLY A 192 8.51 6.86 -8.13
N GLY A 193 8.07 7.53 -7.05
CA GLY A 193 6.76 7.30 -6.43
C GLY A 193 6.66 6.06 -5.54
N LYS A 194 7.73 5.26 -5.44
CA LYS A 194 7.80 4.07 -4.55
C LYS A 194 7.57 4.41 -3.08
N SER A 195 7.82 5.66 -2.69
CA SER A 195 7.49 6.16 -1.36
C SER A 195 6.01 5.99 -1.02
N GLU A 196 5.10 6.16 -1.98
CA GLU A 196 3.66 6.01 -1.74
C GLU A 196 3.27 4.55 -1.45
N GLU A 197 3.94 3.58 -2.08
CA GLU A 197 3.76 2.16 -1.78
C GLU A 197 4.18 1.85 -0.34
N VAL A 198 5.28 2.45 0.13
CA VAL A 198 5.74 2.33 1.51
C VAL A 198 4.73 2.94 2.48
N LYS A 199 4.26 4.16 2.21
CA LYS A 199 3.24 4.83 3.05
C LYS A 199 1.98 3.99 3.16
N THR A 200 1.51 3.45 2.04
CA THR A 200 0.32 2.58 1.97
C THR A 200 0.56 1.31 2.78
N SER A 201 1.72 0.68 2.62
CA SER A 201 2.06 -0.56 3.31
C SER A 201 2.19 -0.37 4.83
N ILE A 202 2.83 0.70 5.28
CA ILE A 202 2.93 1.05 6.71
C ILE A 202 1.55 1.39 7.28
N SER A 203 0.73 2.15 6.54
CA SER A 203 -0.63 2.48 6.96
C SER A 203 -1.52 1.23 7.08
N ALA A 204 -1.33 0.23 6.21
CA ALA A 204 -2.06 -1.03 6.28
C ALA A 204 -1.74 -1.87 7.53
N LEU A 205 -0.56 -1.65 8.17
CA LEU A 205 -0.24 -2.27 9.45
C LEU A 205 -1.10 -1.69 10.60
N MET A 206 -1.53 -0.43 10.48
CA MET A 206 -2.32 0.30 11.47
C MET A 206 -3.80 -0.13 11.40
N LYS A 207 -4.07 -1.38 11.74
CA LYS A 207 -5.42 -1.98 11.68
C LYS A 207 -6.43 -1.21 12.56
N PRO A 208 -7.68 -1.06 12.12
CA PRO A 208 -8.71 -0.38 12.91
C PRO A 208 -9.21 -1.26 14.07
N LEU A 209 -9.66 -0.62 15.14
CA LEU A 209 -10.40 -1.30 16.21
C LEU A 209 -11.85 -1.52 15.76
N LEU A 210 -12.29 -2.79 15.67
CA LEU A 210 -13.61 -3.13 15.17
C LEU A 210 -14.47 -3.77 16.27
N PRO A 211 -15.74 -3.34 16.44
CA PRO A 211 -16.64 -4.00 17.37
C PRO A 211 -16.91 -5.44 16.90
N PRO A 212 -17.20 -6.37 17.83
CA PRO A 212 -17.62 -7.71 17.45
C PRO A 212 -18.87 -7.63 16.55
N PRO A 213 -18.98 -8.54 15.56
CA PRO A 213 -20.18 -8.60 14.73
C PRO A 213 -21.38 -8.76 15.66
N SER A 214 -22.42 -7.94 15.45
CA SER A 214 -23.64 -8.09 16.24
C SER A 214 -24.13 -9.53 16.11
N PRO A 215 -24.60 -10.16 17.20
CA PRO A 215 -25.27 -11.43 17.07
C PRO A 215 -26.37 -11.24 16.04
N LYS A 216 -26.30 -11.96 14.92
CA LYS A 216 -27.40 -12.01 13.96
C LYS A 216 -28.60 -12.41 14.79
N GLY A 217 -29.54 -11.49 15.01
CA GLY A 217 -30.77 -11.80 15.70
C GLY A 217 -31.30 -13.06 15.05
N VAL A 218 -31.35 -14.16 15.81
CA VAL A 218 -32.11 -15.34 15.42
C VAL A 218 -33.43 -14.78 14.98
N GLY A 219 -33.75 -14.91 13.69
CA GLY A 219 -34.98 -14.41 13.15
C GLY A 219 -36.08 -15.03 13.97
N VAL A 220 -36.64 -14.24 14.90
CA VAL A 220 -37.96 -14.51 15.42
C VAL A 220 -38.80 -14.32 14.18
N THR A 221 -39.04 -15.43 13.48
CA THR A 221 -40.12 -15.56 12.53
C THR A 221 -41.33 -15.12 13.32
N ARG A 222 -41.67 -13.83 13.23
CA ARG A 222 -42.94 -13.31 13.69
C ARG A 222 -43.92 -14.02 12.78
N LEU A 223 -44.36 -15.21 13.21
CA LEU A 223 -45.45 -15.92 12.60
C LEU A 223 -46.58 -14.90 12.56
N ARG A 224 -46.81 -14.37 11.36
CA ARG A 224 -47.93 -13.50 11.06
C ARG A 224 -49.16 -14.31 11.46
N PRO A 225 -49.99 -13.88 12.44
CA PRO A 225 -51.17 -14.63 12.79
C PRO A 225 -52.02 -14.80 11.53
N LEU A 226 -52.13 -16.05 11.06
CA LEU A 226 -53.00 -16.39 9.95
C LEU A 226 -54.43 -16.23 10.46
N LEU A 227 -55.09 -15.17 10.00
CA LEU A 227 -56.54 -15.06 10.14
C LEU A 227 -57.18 -16.20 9.34
N PRO A 228 -58.17 -16.91 9.91
CA PRO A 228 -58.86 -17.98 9.19
C PRO A 228 -59.73 -17.38 8.09
N SER A 229 -59.51 -17.85 6.86
CA SER A 229 -60.36 -17.59 5.70
C SER A 229 -61.72 -18.26 5.89
N SER A 230 -62.80 -17.49 5.92
CA SER A 230 -64.16 -18.01 5.79
C SER A 230 -64.71 -17.72 4.39
N THR A 231 -64.85 -18.77 3.59
CA THR A 231 -65.62 -18.81 2.34
C THR A 231 -67.09 -19.08 2.62
N LEU A 232 -68.01 -18.23 2.13
CA LEU A 232 -69.23 -18.69 1.45
C LEU A 232 -69.93 -17.57 0.63
N ASN A 233 -70.40 -17.99 -0.55
CA ASN A 233 -71.11 -17.30 -1.63
C ASN A 233 -72.42 -16.60 -1.23
N SER A 234 -72.83 -15.57 -2.01
CA SER A 234 -74.00 -15.65 -2.92
C SER A 234 -74.27 -14.35 -3.71
N MET A 235 -74.22 -14.49 -5.03
CA MET A 235 -75.08 -13.93 -6.10
C MET A 235 -75.74 -12.54 -5.94
N GLN A 236 -75.51 -11.65 -6.91
CA GLN A 236 -76.60 -11.19 -7.80
C GLN A 236 -76.08 -10.58 -9.11
N SER A 237 -76.73 -10.98 -10.21
CA SER A 237 -76.41 -10.71 -11.62
C SER A 237 -76.90 -9.36 -12.15
N GLN A 238 -76.44 -9.08 -13.39
CA GLN A 238 -77.04 -8.33 -14.50
C GLN A 238 -76.35 -6.98 -14.81
N HIS A 239 -76.02 -6.59 -16.04
CA HIS A 239 -76.34 -7.03 -17.41
C HIS A 239 -75.17 -6.61 -18.35
N GLY A 240 -74.92 -7.34 -19.45
CA GLY A 240 -73.94 -6.99 -20.52
C GLY A 240 -74.47 -5.96 -21.54
N PRO A 241 -74.10 -5.99 -22.85
CA PRO A 241 -72.99 -6.68 -23.53
C PRO A 241 -72.30 -5.82 -24.65
N GLN A 242 -71.44 -6.47 -25.45
CA GLN A 242 -70.97 -6.12 -26.81
C GLN A 242 -69.76 -5.19 -26.91
N GLY A 243 -68.72 -5.43 -27.70
CA GLY A 243 -68.38 -6.42 -28.72
C GLY A 243 -67.03 -5.97 -29.33
N GLY A 244 -66.07 -6.86 -29.55
CA GLY A 244 -65.70 -7.22 -30.93
C GLY A 244 -64.35 -6.63 -31.38
N ILE A 245 -63.28 -7.39 -31.12
CA ILE A 245 -62.14 -7.75 -31.99
C ILE A 245 -61.85 -6.87 -33.22
N LEU A 246 -60.59 -6.47 -33.43
CA LEU A 246 -59.76 -6.84 -34.61
C LEU A 246 -58.30 -6.38 -34.46
N ALA A 247 -57.40 -7.29 -34.84
CA ALA A 247 -55.95 -7.12 -34.94
C ALA A 247 -55.54 -6.67 -36.35
N PHE A 248 -54.37 -6.04 -36.49
CA PHE A 248 -53.42 -5.99 -37.64
C PHE A 248 -52.40 -4.86 -37.33
N GLY A 249 -51.09 -4.91 -37.54
CA GLY A 249 -50.14 -5.88 -38.08
C GLY A 249 -48.72 -5.26 -38.11
N SER A 250 -47.69 -6.09 -38.37
CA SER A 250 -46.39 -5.89 -39.10
C SER A 250 -45.87 -4.46 -39.39
N GLN A 251 -44.58 -4.11 -39.47
CA GLN A 251 -43.30 -4.82 -39.55
C GLN A 251 -42.13 -3.79 -39.61
N ASN A 252 -40.91 -4.29 -39.33
CA ASN A 252 -39.59 -3.97 -39.92
C ASN A 252 -38.88 -2.64 -39.60
N ASP A 253 -37.67 -2.71 -39.01
CA ASP A 253 -36.31 -2.70 -39.63
C ASP A 253 -35.89 -1.26 -40.00
N GLY A 254 -34.68 -0.72 -39.74
CA GLY A 254 -33.33 -1.25 -39.66
C GLY A 254 -32.39 -0.23 -40.35
N MET A 255 -31.06 -0.37 -40.17
CA MET A 255 -29.93 0.41 -40.76
C MET A 255 -29.49 1.66 -39.96
N ALA A 256 -28.27 1.81 -39.41
CA ALA A 256 -26.89 1.36 -39.70
C ALA A 256 -26.15 2.05 -40.88
N SER A 257 -24.96 2.57 -40.50
CA SER A 257 -23.78 3.07 -41.26
C SER A 257 -23.97 4.32 -42.15
N TRP A 258 -23.02 5.24 -42.30
CA TRP A 258 -21.61 5.13 -42.79
C TRP A 258 -20.77 6.34 -42.29
N VAL A 259 -19.53 6.19 -41.79
CA VAL A 259 -18.18 6.11 -42.43
C VAL A 259 -17.73 7.36 -43.19
N GLY A 260 -16.52 7.85 -42.88
CA GLY A 260 -15.75 8.77 -43.72
C GLY A 260 -14.33 9.02 -43.20
N SER A 261 -13.34 8.35 -43.79
CA SER A 261 -11.90 8.49 -43.57
C SER A 261 -11.30 9.77 -44.15
N GLY A 262 -10.13 10.19 -43.63
CA GLY A 262 -9.26 11.20 -44.24
C GLY A 262 -7.83 11.06 -43.73
N ASP A 263 -6.93 10.67 -44.63
CA ASP A 263 -5.51 10.41 -44.46
C ASP A 263 -4.70 11.65 -44.89
N MET A 264 -3.64 12.04 -44.18
CA MET A 264 -2.57 12.87 -44.79
C MET A 264 -1.23 12.80 -44.04
N THR A 265 -0.27 12.27 -44.79
CA THR A 265 1.18 12.20 -44.67
C THR A 265 1.86 13.58 -44.56
N GLN A 266 2.91 13.73 -43.74
CA GLN A 266 4.32 13.96 -44.18
C GLN A 266 5.27 14.56 -43.11
N ALA A 267 6.47 13.95 -43.10
CA ALA A 267 7.81 14.57 -43.11
C ALA A 267 8.48 15.12 -41.83
N SER A 268 9.58 14.43 -41.51
CA SER A 268 10.72 14.82 -40.68
C SER A 268 11.46 16.08 -41.17
N LYS A 269 12.04 16.85 -40.24
CA LYS A 269 13.30 17.58 -40.47
C LYS A 269 14.12 17.71 -39.17
N SER A 270 15.35 17.25 -39.29
CA SER A 270 16.49 17.50 -38.40
C SER A 270 16.98 18.94 -38.55
N ILE A 271 17.45 19.57 -37.47
CA ILE A 271 18.43 20.65 -37.52
C ILE A 271 19.49 20.38 -36.45
N ASP A 272 20.72 20.33 -36.92
CA ASP A 272 21.98 20.23 -36.20
C ASP A 272 22.76 21.54 -36.47
N GLN A 273 23.58 21.93 -35.50
CA GLN A 273 24.79 22.78 -35.56
C GLN A 273 24.79 24.32 -35.71
N SER A 274 25.62 24.89 -34.80
CA SER A 274 26.58 26.00 -34.93
C SER A 274 26.06 27.45 -34.92
N ILE A 275 26.33 28.19 -33.83
CA ILE A 275 27.53 29.05 -33.60
C ILE A 275 27.82 29.07 -32.10
#